data_AF-A0A3S0ADK7-F1
#
_entry.id   AF-A0A3S0ADK7-F1
#
_cell.length_a   1.000
_cell.length_b   1.000
_cell.length_c   1.000
_cell.angle_alpha   90.00
_cell.angle_beta   90.00
_cell.angle_gamma   90.00
#
_symmetry.space_group_name_H-M   'P 1'
#
loop_
_entity.id
_entity.type
_entity.pdbx_description
1 polymer ?
#
loop_
_entity_poly.entity_id
_entity_poly.type
_entity_poly.pdbx_seq_one_letter_code
_entity_poly.pdbx_strand_id
1 'polypeptide(L)'
;MDTEPKDYENYVRAKKRVDNIKNFYAHLVIYLLMNILLFAFKGAILNFLKSKGVVDQGFLNWVEWNLIFIPILWGIVLAVTGLYFLKLKPRFFREWEERQIKKYMKE
;
A
#
# COMPACT_ATOMS: atom_id res chain seq x y z
N MET A 1 14.06 38.82 -18.97
CA MET A 1 14.79 37.76 -18.25
C MET A 1 13.80 37.31 -17.19
N ASP A 2 12.81 36.49 -17.60
CA ASP A 2 11.54 36.32 -16.86
C ASP A 2 11.14 34.83 -16.82
N THR A 3 12.06 33.97 -16.42
CA THR A 3 11.82 32.51 -16.27
C THR A 3 11.40 32.09 -14.86
N GLU A 4 11.51 32.97 -13.86
CA GLU A 4 11.33 32.62 -12.44
C GLU A 4 9.96 32.05 -12.02
N PRO A 5 8.79 32.58 -12.44
CA PRO A 5 7.51 32.09 -11.89
C PRO A 5 7.14 30.68 -12.37
N LYS A 6 7.50 30.35 -13.63
CA LYS A 6 7.18 29.04 -14.23
C LYS A 6 8.09 27.93 -13.69
N ASP A 7 9.38 28.24 -13.51
CA ASP A 7 10.34 27.29 -12.95
C ASP A 7 10.07 27.01 -11.47
N TYR A 8 9.68 28.03 -10.70
CA TYR A 8 9.27 27.87 -9.31
C TYR A 8 8.02 26.98 -9.16
N GLU A 9 6.99 27.19 -9.97
CA GLU A 9 5.75 26.39 -9.91
C GLU A 9 5.99 24.91 -10.32
N ASN A 10 6.90 24.68 -11.26
CA ASN A 10 7.34 23.34 -11.64
C ASN A 10 8.15 22.66 -10.52
N TYR A 11 9.06 23.40 -9.88
CA TYR A 11 9.82 22.93 -8.72
C TYR A 11 8.90 22.54 -7.56
N VAL A 12 7.92 23.38 -7.20
CA VAL A 12 6.96 23.09 -6.13
C VAL A 12 6.14 21.83 -6.44
N ARG A 13 5.70 21.66 -7.70
CA ARG A 13 5.01 20.45 -8.15
C ARG A 13 5.88 19.21 -8.07
N ALA A 14 7.17 19.31 -8.43
CA ALA A 14 8.12 18.20 -8.33
C ALA A 14 8.40 17.83 -6.87
N LYS A 15 8.64 18.83 -6.01
CA LYS A 15 8.89 18.64 -4.57
C LYS A 15 7.72 17.94 -3.88
N LYS A 16 6.48 18.38 -4.12
CA LYS A 16 5.28 17.76 -3.56
C LYS A 16 5.13 16.29 -3.98
N ARG A 17 5.57 15.91 -5.18
CA ARG A 17 5.59 14.50 -5.62
C ARG A 17 6.61 13.69 -4.84
N VAL A 18 7.83 14.21 -4.67
CA VAL A 18 8.89 13.55 -3.91
C VAL A 18 8.47 13.34 -2.46
N ASP A 19 7.88 14.36 -1.83
CA ASP A 19 7.42 14.27 -0.44
C ASP A 19 6.32 13.21 -0.26
N ASN A 20 5.35 13.14 -1.20
CA ASN A 20 4.31 12.11 -1.17
C ASN A 20 4.89 10.68 -1.32
N ILE A 21 5.84 10.50 -2.23
CA ILE A 21 6.52 9.22 -2.43
C ILE A 21 7.31 8.83 -1.18
N LYS A 22 8.06 9.77 -0.60
CA LYS A 22 8.84 9.54 0.62
C LYS A 22 7.95 9.12 1.79
N ASN A 23 6.80 9.78 1.96
CA ASN A 23 5.85 9.43 3.00
C ASN A 23 5.25 8.03 2.76
N PHE A 24 4.92 7.69 1.51
CA PHE A 24 4.45 6.34 1.16
C PHE A 24 5.50 5.26 1.47
N TYR A 25 6.77 5.48 1.11
CA TYR A 25 7.84 4.53 1.42
C TYR A 25 8.00 4.31 2.93
N ALA A 26 7.87 5.35 3.75
CA ALA A 26 7.90 5.19 5.20
C ALA A 26 6.80 4.24 5.70
N HIS A 27 5.56 4.40 5.20
CA HIS A 27 4.46 3.51 5.54
C HIS A 27 4.69 2.08 5.04
N LEU A 28 5.22 1.92 3.83
CA LEU A 28 5.53 0.60 3.26
C LEU A 28 6.62 -0.13 4.06
N VAL A 29 7.67 0.58 4.46
CA VAL A 29 8.76 0.02 5.27
C VAL A 29 8.24 -0.43 6.64
N ILE A 30 7.45 0.41 7.32
CA ILE A 30 6.84 0.04 8.61
C ILE A 30 5.91 -1.16 8.44
N TYR A 31 5.08 -1.18 7.40
CA TYR A 31 4.21 -2.32 7.11
C TYR A 31 5.02 -3.61 6.89
N LEU A 32 6.08 -3.56 6.08
CA LEU A 32 6.92 -4.73 5.80
C LEU A 32 7.62 -5.23 7.09
N LEU A 33 8.17 -4.33 7.89
CA LEU A 33 8.78 -4.66 9.18
C LEU A 33 7.77 -5.33 10.13
N MET A 34 6.57 -4.76 10.26
CA MET A 34 5.52 -5.32 11.11
C MET A 34 5.05 -6.69 10.61
N ASN A 35 4.97 -6.90 9.30
CA ASN A 35 4.65 -8.21 8.73
C ASN A 35 5.72 -9.24 9.06
N ILE A 36 7.00 -8.92 8.83
CA ILE A 36 8.11 -9.81 9.15
C ILE A 36 8.08 -10.18 10.64
N LEU A 37 7.88 -9.18 11.50
CA LEU A 37 7.76 -9.39 12.94
C LEU A 37 6.56 -10.29 13.26
N LEU A 38 5.39 -10.03 12.68
CA LEU A 38 4.20 -10.83 12.87
C LEU A 38 4.43 -12.30 12.47
N PHE A 39 5.02 -12.56 11.29
CA PHE A 39 5.32 -13.91 10.84
C PHE A 39 6.36 -14.60 11.72
N ALA A 40 7.39 -13.88 12.17
CA ALA A 40 8.40 -14.41 13.08
C ALA A 40 7.82 -14.78 14.46
N PHE A 41 6.95 -13.92 15.01
CA PHE A 41 6.35 -14.11 16.34
C PHE A 41 5.06 -14.93 16.32
N LYS A 42 4.46 -15.21 15.16
CA LYS A 42 3.23 -16.00 15.02
C LYS A 42 3.28 -17.32 15.80
N GLY A 43 4.38 -18.06 15.68
CA GLY A 43 4.57 -19.33 16.40
C GLY A 43 4.61 -19.13 17.92
N ALA A 44 5.27 -18.07 18.40
CA ALA A 44 5.30 -17.72 19.81
C ALA A 44 3.91 -17.32 20.34
N ILE A 45 3.12 -16.57 19.55
CA ILE A 45 1.74 -16.19 19.88
C ILE A 45 0.85 -17.42 20.02
N LEU A 46 0.90 -18.35 19.06
CA LEU A 46 0.12 -19.59 19.10
C LEU A 46 0.53 -20.50 20.26
N ASN A 47 1.83 -20.62 20.53
CA ASN A 47 2.33 -21.39 21.67
C ASN A 47 1.95 -20.74 23.01
N PHE A 48 1.97 -19.42 23.11
CA PHE A 48 1.49 -18.69 24.27
C PHE A 48 0.01 -18.92 24.53
N LEU A 49 -0.84 -18.83 23.49
CA LEU A 49 -2.27 -19.14 23.59
C LEU A 49 -2.53 -20.57 24.08
N LYS A 50 -1.81 -21.55 23.52
CA LYS A 50 -1.87 -22.95 23.99
C LYS A 50 -1.46 -23.08 25.47
N SER A 51 -0.39 -22.40 25.88
CA SER A 51 0.09 -22.40 27.27
C SER A 51 -0.89 -21.77 28.27
N LYS A 52 -1.78 -20.88 27.81
CA LYS A 52 -2.84 -20.25 28.60
C LYS A 52 -4.11 -21.11 28.71
N GLY A 53 -4.09 -22.34 28.23
CA GLY A 53 -5.21 -23.28 28.32
C GLY A 53 -6.22 -23.15 27.17
N VAL A 54 -5.88 -22.45 26.09
CA VAL A 54 -6.69 -22.45 24.87
C VAL A 54 -6.38 -23.73 24.10
N VAL A 55 -7.24 -24.74 24.26
CA VAL A 55 -7.07 -26.07 23.64
C VAL A 55 -8.01 -26.29 22.44
N ASP A 56 -8.95 -25.36 22.21
CA ASP A 56 -9.85 -25.45 21.06
C ASP A 56 -9.07 -25.28 19.74
N GLN A 57 -8.93 -26.37 18.99
CA GLN A 57 -8.20 -26.37 17.73
C GLN A 57 -8.88 -25.51 16.66
N GLY A 58 -10.21 -25.39 16.69
CA GLY A 58 -10.96 -24.55 15.76
C GLY A 58 -10.59 -23.08 15.90
N PHE A 59 -10.59 -22.57 17.14
CA PHE A 59 -10.20 -21.21 17.47
C PHE A 59 -8.73 -20.94 17.16
N LEU A 60 -7.82 -21.85 17.50
CA LEU A 60 -6.39 -21.68 17.20
C LEU A 60 -6.14 -21.60 15.68
N ASN A 61 -6.78 -22.45 14.89
CA ASN A 61 -6.72 -22.38 13.44
C ASN A 61 -7.32 -21.07 12.92
N TRP A 62 -8.46 -20.65 13.45
CA TRP A 62 -9.09 -19.39 13.05
C TRP A 62 -8.17 -18.20 13.32
N VAL A 63 -7.53 -18.13 14.50
CA VAL A 63 -6.54 -17.09 14.83
C VAL A 63 -5.35 -17.14 13.88
N GLU A 64 -4.77 -18.32 13.66
CA GLU A 64 -3.66 -18.52 12.74
C GLU A 64 -3.98 -18.04 11.32
N TRP A 65 -5.14 -18.38 10.79
CA TRP A 65 -5.60 -17.93 9.48
C TRP A 65 -5.79 -16.41 9.42
N ASN A 66 -6.39 -15.81 10.44
CA ASN A 66 -6.59 -14.36 10.51
C ASN A 66 -5.27 -13.59 10.58
N LEU A 67 -4.28 -14.11 11.32
CA LEU A 67 -2.94 -13.52 11.40
C LEU A 67 -2.22 -13.46 10.04
N ILE A 68 -2.62 -14.28 9.07
CA ILE A 68 -2.07 -14.26 7.71
C ILE A 68 -2.96 -13.45 6.77
N PHE A 69 -4.28 -13.66 6.85
CA PHE A 69 -5.24 -13.08 5.93
C PHE A 69 -5.37 -11.56 6.10
N ILE A 70 -5.40 -11.07 7.34
CA ILE A 70 -5.53 -9.63 7.62
C ILE A 70 -4.36 -8.85 7.02
N PRO A 71 -3.07 -9.20 7.28
CA PRO A 71 -1.97 -8.49 6.65
C PRO A 71 -1.97 -8.58 5.13
N ILE A 72 -2.36 -9.72 4.53
CA ILE A 72 -2.47 -9.84 3.06
C ILE A 72 -3.47 -8.83 2.49
N LEU A 73 -4.66 -8.71 3.10
CA LEU A 73 -5.66 -7.73 2.67
C LEU A 73 -5.13 -6.30 2.78
N TRP A 74 -4.48 -5.96 3.90
CA TRP A 74 -3.82 -4.66 4.07
C TRP A 74 -2.72 -4.43 3.04
N GLY A 75 -2.00 -5.48 2.64
CA GLY A 75 -0.98 -5.45 1.58
C GLY A 75 -1.58 -5.11 0.22
N ILE A 76 -2.76 -5.61 -0.10
CA ILE A 76 -3.50 -5.26 -1.33
C ILE A 76 -3.91 -3.78 -1.29
N VAL A 77 -4.44 -3.30 -0.17
CA VAL A 77 -4.80 -1.87 -0.01
C VAL A 77 -3.57 -0.97 -0.15
N LEU A 78 -2.43 -1.37 0.43
CA LEU A 78 -1.14 -0.68 0.29
C LEU A 78 -0.62 -0.71 -1.15
N ALA A 79 -0.79 -1.82 -1.87
CA ALA A 79 -0.40 -1.92 -3.27
C ALA A 79 -1.23 -0.98 -4.16
N VAL A 80 -2.55 -0.92 -3.95
CA VAL A 80 -3.44 -0.02 -4.70
C VAL A 80 -3.11 1.45 -4.41
N THR A 81 -2.93 1.80 -3.13
CA THR A 81 -2.54 3.16 -2.74
C THR A 81 -1.14 3.52 -3.23
N GLY A 82 -0.21 2.57 -3.27
CA GLY A 82 1.12 2.74 -3.87
C GLY A 82 1.07 3.03 -5.36
N LEU A 83 0.29 2.26 -6.12
CA LEU A 83 0.05 2.51 -7.54
C LEU A 83 -0.52 3.91 -7.78
N TYR A 84 -1.44 4.36 -6.91
CA TYR A 84 -2.01 5.70 -6.96
C TYR A 84 -0.95 6.80 -6.70
N PHE A 85 -0.17 6.69 -5.62
CA PHE A 85 0.82 7.70 -5.23
C PHE A 85 2.03 7.77 -6.17
N LEU A 86 2.50 6.64 -6.69
CA LEU A 86 3.60 6.63 -7.64
C LEU A 86 3.21 7.28 -8.97
N LYS A 87 1.91 7.55 -9.23
CA LYS A 87 1.41 7.97 -10.56
C LYS A 87 2.08 7.18 -11.68
N LEU A 88 2.46 5.94 -11.41
CA LEU A 88 2.70 4.92 -12.41
C LEU A 88 1.32 4.66 -12.97
N LYS A 89 0.78 5.58 -13.77
CA LYS A 89 -0.28 5.27 -14.72
C LYS A 89 0.41 4.27 -15.63
N PRO A 90 0.14 2.96 -15.49
CA PRO A 90 0.66 2.00 -16.44
C PRO A 90 0.17 2.50 -17.80
N ARG A 91 0.99 2.40 -18.85
CA ARG A 91 0.66 2.95 -20.18
C ARG A 91 -0.78 2.59 -20.60
N PHE A 92 -1.19 1.37 -20.26
CA PHE A 92 -2.53 0.82 -20.39
C PHE A 92 -3.66 1.67 -19.76
N PHE A 93 -3.49 2.18 -18.54
CA PHE A 93 -4.51 2.98 -17.86
C PHE A 93 -4.64 4.37 -18.49
N ARG A 94 -3.51 4.95 -18.93
CA ARG A 94 -3.50 6.23 -19.64
C ARG A 94 -4.17 6.12 -21.02
N GLU A 95 -3.92 5.02 -21.73
CA GLU A 95 -4.58 4.70 -23.01
C GLU A 95 -6.07 4.34 -22.84
N TRP A 96 -6.46 3.73 -21.72
CA TRP A 96 -7.87 3.51 -21.41
C TRP A 96 -8.61 4.82 -21.13
N GLU A 97 -8.03 5.69 -20.32
CA GLU A 97 -8.59 6.99 -19.94
C GLU A 97 -8.70 7.93 -21.16
N GLU A 98 -7.67 7.98 -22.01
CA GLU A 98 -7.73 8.70 -23.30
C GLU A 98 -8.84 8.17 -24.20
N ARG A 99 -9.07 6.84 -24.25
CA ARG A 99 -10.16 6.25 -25.03
C ARG A 99 -11.53 6.64 -24.48
N GLN A 100 -11.71 6.68 -23.16
CA GLN A 100 -12.98 7.11 -22.56
C GLN A 100 -13.25 8.59 -22.81
N ILE A 101 -12.24 9.46 -22.61
CA ILE A 101 -12.37 10.90 -22.89
C ILE A 101 -12.73 11.15 -24.36
N LYS A 102 -12.15 10.39 -25.30
CA LYS A 102 -12.47 10.48 -26.73
C LYS A 102 -13.89 10.00 -27.07
N LYS A 103 -14.48 9.11 -26.27
CA LYS A 103 -15.88 8.69 -26.40
C LYS A 103 -16.82 9.81 -25.96
N TYR A 104 -16.60 10.38 -24.78
CA TYR A 104 -17.42 11.46 -24.25
C TYR A 104 -17.31 12.79 -25.00
N MET A 105 -16.23 13.02 -25.77
CA MET A 105 -16.12 14.20 -26.66
C MET A 105 -16.77 14.00 -28.03
N LYS A 106 -17.15 12.77 -28.37
CA LYS A 106 -17.81 12.42 -29.64
C LYS A 106 -19.31 12.17 -29.47
N GLU A 107 -19.80 12.17 -28.24
CA GLU A 107 -21.21 12.33 -27.86
C GLU A 107 -21.45 13.80 -27.49
#